data_AF-A0A7L4QXS4-F1
#
_entry.id   AF-A0A7L4QXS4-F1
#
_cell.length_a   1.000
_cell.length_b   1.000
_cell.length_c   1.000
_cell.angle_alpha   90.00
_cell.angle_beta   90.00
_cell.angle_gamma   90.00
#
_symmetry.space_group_name_H-M   'P 1'
#
loop_
_entity.id
_entity.type
_entity.pdbx_description
1 polymer ?
#
loop_
_entity_poly.entity_id
_entity_poly.type
_entity_poly.pdbx_seq_one_letter_code
_entity_poly.pdbx_strand_id
1 'polypeptide(L)' 'MYFGIGARRGVSAREVLDAIETALEEVGRDKKDIRMLASSTLKENETGLIEASRELGLEIKFLP' A
#
# COMPACT_ATOMS: atom_id res chain seq x y z
N MET A 1 3.20 11.76 3.29
CA MET A 1 4.01 10.58 3.70
C MET A 1 4.12 9.60 2.54
N TYR A 2 5.13 8.75 2.56
CA TYR A 2 5.33 7.66 1.60
C TYR A 2 5.21 6.33 2.34
N PHE A 3 4.50 5.36 1.78
CA PHE A 3 4.29 4.05 2.40
C PHE A 3 5.02 2.97 1.62
N GLY A 4 6.02 2.35 2.25
CA GLY A 4 6.67 1.15 1.70
C GLY A 4 5.89 -0.09 2.13
N ILE A 5 5.39 -0.88 1.18
CA ILE A 5 4.56 -2.05 1.45
C ILE A 5 5.31 -3.31 1.03
N GLY A 6 5.61 -4.16 2.00
CA GLY A 6 6.09 -5.52 1.78
C GLY A 6 4.99 -6.52 2.10
N ALA A 7 4.63 -7.37 1.13
CA ALA A 7 3.61 -8.39 1.31
C ALA A 7 4.07 -9.77 0.87
N ARG A 8 3.36 -10.82 1.30
CA ARG A 8 3.51 -12.18 0.77
C ARG A 8 2.78 -12.29 -0.57
N ARG A 9 3.12 -13.34 -1.34
CA ARG A 9 2.49 -13.61 -2.64
C ARG A 9 0.99 -13.88 -2.45
N GLY A 10 0.14 -13.27 -3.27
CA GLY A 10 -1.31 -13.42 -3.20
C GLY A 10 -1.98 -12.70 -2.03
N VAL A 11 -1.36 -11.63 -1.53
CA VAL A 11 -1.99 -10.75 -0.53
C VAL A 11 -3.28 -10.17 -1.11
N SER A 12 -4.33 -10.08 -0.29
CA SER A 12 -5.58 -9.44 -0.69
C SER A 12 -5.50 -7.91 -0.55
N ALA A 13 -6.30 -7.18 -1.33
CA ALA A 13 -6.41 -5.73 -1.20
C ALA A 13 -6.83 -5.31 0.23
N ARG A 14 -7.75 -6.07 0.82
CA ARG A 14 -8.22 -5.84 2.19
C ARG A 14 -7.10 -5.92 3.21
N GLU A 15 -6.25 -6.95 3.16
CA GLU A 15 -5.11 -7.07 4.07
C GLU A 15 -4.14 -5.89 3.94
N VAL A 16 -3.94 -5.38 2.71
CA VAL A 16 -3.10 -4.21 2.46
C VAL A 16 -3.72 -2.95 3.06
N LEU A 17 -5.03 -2.74 2.88
CA LEU A 17 -5.76 -1.59 3.42
C LEU A 17 -5.78 -1.59 4.94
N ASP A 18 -6.04 -2.74 5.56
CA ASP A 18 -6.05 -2.92 7.02
C ASP A 18 -4.65 -2.62 7.61
N ALA A 19 -3.58 -3.05 6.93
CA ALA A 19 -2.21 -2.75 7.32
C ALA A 19 -1.87 -1.25 7.21
N ILE A 20 -2.34 -0.58 6.15
CA ILE A 20 -2.15 0.87 5.98
C ILE A 20 -2.89 1.63 7.07
N GLU A 21 -4.14 1.27 7.36
CA GLU A 21 -4.96 1.89 8.40
C GLU A 21 -4.32 1.75 9.79
N THR A 22 -3.90 0.54 10.14
CA THR A 22 -3.19 0.28 11.40
C THR A 22 -1.93 1.13 11.53
N ALA A 23 -1.10 1.18 10.49
CA ALA A 23 0.13 1.97 10.51
C ALA A 23 -0.13 3.49 10.59
N LEU A 24 -1.23 3.99 10.03
CA LEU A 24 -1.66 5.38 10.16
C LEU A 24 -2.12 5.72 11.57
N GLU A 25 -2.91 4.83 12.18
CA GLU A 25 -3.39 4.96 13.56
C GLU A 25 -2.21 5.04 14.54
N GLU A 26 -1.20 4.17 14.38
CA GLU A 26 0.00 4.16 15.22
C GLU A 26 0.77 5.49 15.23
N VAL A 27 0.73 6.23 14.12
CA VAL A 27 1.41 7.54 14.00
C VAL A 27 0.46 8.73 14.09
N GLY A 28 -0.83 8.51 14.37
CA GLY A 28 -1.85 9.56 14.46
C GLY A 28 -2.01 10.37 13.18
N ARG A 29 -1.97 9.71 12.02
CA ARG A 29 -2.10 10.33 10.69
C ARG A 29 -3.35 9.87 9.96
N ASP A 30 -3.77 10.65 8.97
CA ASP A 30 -4.95 10.37 8.17
C ASP A 30 -4.53 9.86 6.78
N LYS A 31 -5.39 9.06 6.13
CA LYS A 31 -5.17 8.54 4.77
C LYS A 31 -4.87 9.66 3.76
N LYS A 32 -5.45 10.86 3.94
CA LYS A 32 -5.18 12.05 3.10
C LYS A 32 -3.74 12.56 3.17
N ASP A 33 -2.99 12.18 4.20
CA ASP A 33 -1.59 12.55 4.35
C ASP A 33 -0.67 11.68 3.47
N ILE A 34 -1.19 10.58 2.91
CA ILE A 34 -0.47 9.67 2.01
C ILE A 34 -0.33 10.33 0.62
N ARG A 35 0.91 10.41 0.15
CA ARG A 35 1.23 10.96 -1.17
C ARG A 35 1.43 9.89 -2.23
N MET A 36 1.96 8.73 -1.84
CA MET A 36 2.30 7.63 -2.77
C MET A 36 2.59 6.35 -1.98
N LEU A 37 2.27 5.22 -2.60
CA LEU A 37 2.65 3.89 -2.15
C LEU A 37 3.90 3.43 -2.90
N ALA A 38 4.73 2.60 -2.27
CA ALA A 38 5.92 2.04 -2.88
C ALA A 38 6.06 0.56 -2.53
N SER A 39 6.55 -0.26 -3.46
CA SER A 39 6.89 -1.66 -3.22
C SER A 39 8.07 -2.10 -4.09
N SER A 40 8.56 -3.33 -3.89
CA SER A 40 9.61 -3.92 -4.73
C SER A 40 9.06 -4.35 -6.09
N THR A 41 9.83 -4.21 -7.18
CA THR A 41 9.52 -4.72 -8.53
C THR A 41 9.11 -6.20 -8.55
N LEU A 42 9.65 -7.02 -7.64
CA LEU A 42 9.23 -8.42 -7.42
C LEU A 42 7.71 -8.59 -7.16
N LYS A 43 6.99 -7.51 -6.85
CA LYS A 43 5.57 -7.48 -6.51
C LYS A 43 4.74 -6.67 -7.51
N GLU A 44 5.28 -6.33 -8.67
CA GLU A 44 4.57 -5.52 -9.69
C GLU A 44 3.28 -6.19 -10.22
N ASN A 45 3.21 -7.52 -10.12
CA ASN A 45 2.06 -8.32 -10.54
C ASN A 45 1.14 -8.73 -9.37
N GLU A 46 1.37 -8.20 -8.15
CA GLU A 46 0.48 -8.51 -7.02
C GLU A 46 -0.81 -7.71 -7.09
N THR A 47 -1.90 -8.41 -7.41
CA THR A 47 -3.22 -7.80 -7.63
C THR A 47 -3.71 -7.09 -6.38
N GLY A 48 -3.50 -7.64 -5.18
CA GLY A 48 -3.93 -6.98 -3.94
C GLY A 48 -3.27 -5.63 -3.69
N LEU A 49 -1.99 -5.46 -4.03
CA LEU A 49 -1.32 -4.16 -3.92
C LEU A 49 -1.88 -3.15 -4.92
N ILE A 50 -2.11 -3.60 -6.16
CA ILE A 50 -2.64 -2.75 -7.23
C ILE A 50 -4.08 -2.34 -6.93
N GLU A 51 -4.92 -3.28 -6.49
CA GLU A 51 -6.31 -3.02 -6.09
C GLU A 51 -6.38 -2.08 -4.90
N ALA A 52 -5.61 -2.29 -3.84
CA ALA A 52 -5.55 -1.38 -2.70
C ALA A 52 -5.12 0.04 -3.10
N SER A 53 -4.14 0.16 -4.00
CA SER A 53 -3.72 1.47 -4.52
C SER A 53 -4.86 2.19 -5.26
N ARG A 54 -5.64 1.46 -6.06
CA ARG A 54 -6.82 1.99 -6.76
C ARG A 54 -7.93 2.40 -5.80
N GLU A 55 -8.21 1.58 -4.78
CA GLU A 55 -9.22 1.89 -3.75
C GLU A 55 -8.88 3.15 -2.96
N LEU A 56 -7.58 3.39 -2.69
CA LEU A 56 -7.12 4.61 -2.04
C LEU A 56 -7.02 5.81 -3.00
N GLY A 57 -7.18 5.60 -4.31
CA GLY A 57 -6.96 6.65 -5.31
C GLY A 57 -5.50 7.13 -5.37
N LEU A 58 -4.55 6.25 -5.02
CA LEU A 58 -3.12 6.56 -4.94
C LEU A 58 -2.34 5.76 -5.97
N GLU A 59 -1.28 6.36 -6.51
CA GLU A 59 -0.31 5.63 -7.32
C GLU A 59 0.58 4.75 -6.43
N ILE A 60 0.87 3.54 -6.92
CA ILE A 60 1.91 2.67 -6.37
C ILE A 60 3.12 2.63 -7.30
N LYS A 61 4.29 2.95 -6.76
CA LYS A 61 5.57 2.90 -7.47
C LYS A 61 6.34 1.64 -7.12
N PHE A 62 6.68 0.84 -8.12
CA PHE A 62 7.55 -0.32 -7.94
C PHE A 62 9.03 0.10 -8.14
N LEU A 63 9.86 -0.23 -7.15
CA LEU A 63 11.27 0.14 -7.07
C LEU A 63 12.15 -1.13 -7.19
N PRO A 64 13.32 -1.05 -7.85
CA PRO A 64 14.21 -2.19 -8.06
C PRO A 64 14.76 -2.77 -6.76
#